data_AF-A0A4Q3UB53-F1
#
_entry.id   AF-A0A4Q3UB53-F1
#
_cell.length_a   1.000
_cell.length_b   1.000
_cell.length_c   1.000
_cell.angle_alpha   90.00
_cell.angle_beta   90.00
_cell.angle_gamma   90.00
#
_symmetry.space_group_name_H-M   'P 1'
#
loop_
_entity.id
_entity.type
_entity.pdbx_description
1 polymer ?
#
loop_
_entity_poly.entity_id
_entity_poly.type
_entity_poly.pdbx_seq_one_letter_code
_entity_poly.pdbx_strand_id
1 'polypeptide(L)'
;MQDREDDALVGIRSSALRLGNNLRLGVALFYLLAVLCWTIAFWMLRHEAIALLAVLPVAAHLALQIWRLRSDDAGGALDLFRSNRWAGLLMALGCWVVGNAGL
;
A
#
# COMPACT_ATOMS: atom_id res chain seq x y z
N MET A 1 9.15 -24.99 -5.76
CA MET A 1 8.70 -25.02 -4.35
C MET A 1 9.85 -25.48 -3.44
N GLN A 2 11.08 -25.01 -3.68
CA GLN A 2 12.30 -25.45 -2.96
C GLN A 2 12.98 -24.26 -2.24
N ASP A 3 12.86 -23.04 -2.78
CA ASP A 3 13.38 -21.81 -2.16
C ASP A 3 12.80 -21.49 -0.77
N ARG A 4 11.56 -21.89 -0.47
CA ARG A 4 10.87 -21.50 0.77
C ARG A 4 11.36 -22.26 2.01
N GLU A 5 11.77 -23.52 1.82
CA GLU A 5 12.30 -24.34 2.92
C GLU A 5 13.74 -23.95 3.23
N ASP A 6 14.54 -23.63 2.20
CA ASP A 6 15.91 -23.12 2.37
C ASP A 6 15.95 -21.70 2.95
N ASP A 7 15.08 -20.77 2.53
CA ASP A 7 15.04 -19.39 3.07
C ASP A 7 14.61 -19.34 4.56
N ALA A 8 13.77 -20.29 4.98
CA ALA A 8 13.38 -20.45 6.38
C ALA A 8 14.52 -21.02 7.23
N LEU A 9 15.33 -21.93 6.66
CA LEU A 9 16.54 -22.49 7.30
C LEU A 9 17.66 -21.44 7.46
N VAL A 10 17.75 -20.46 6.56
CA VAL A 10 18.75 -19.36 6.61
C VAL A 10 18.34 -18.23 7.57
N GLY A 11 17.13 -18.26 8.13
CA GLY A 11 16.73 -17.35 9.21
C GLY A 11 16.30 -15.95 8.76
N ILE A 12 15.88 -15.79 7.50
CA ILE A 12 15.26 -14.54 7.03
C ILE A 12 13.87 -14.44 7.65
N ARG A 13 13.78 -13.89 8.86
CA ARG A 13 12.51 -13.57 9.53
C ARG A 13 11.87 -12.37 8.86
N SER A 14 11.29 -12.56 7.68
CA SER A 14 10.47 -11.54 7.04
C SER A 14 9.29 -11.19 7.95
N SER A 15 8.87 -9.93 7.99
CA SER A 15 7.67 -9.48 8.71
C SER A 15 6.42 -10.32 8.37
N ALA A 16 6.41 -10.93 7.19
CA ALA A 16 5.40 -11.90 6.75
C ALA A 16 5.33 -13.17 7.62
N LEU A 17 6.46 -13.69 8.11
CA LEU A 17 6.51 -14.82 9.05
C LEU A 17 5.94 -14.45 10.43
N ARG A 18 6.15 -13.20 10.88
CA ARG A 18 5.62 -12.70 12.16
C ARG A 18 4.12 -12.42 12.11
N LEU A 19 3.60 -11.98 10.96
CA LEU A 19 2.17 -11.72 10.80
C LEU A 19 1.34 -12.99 10.60
N GLY A 20 1.93 -14.08 10.08
CA GLY A 20 1.28 -15.39 9.94
C GLY A 20 -0.11 -15.29 9.29
N ASN A 21 -1.13 -15.86 9.93
CA ASN A 21 -2.53 -15.80 9.46
C ASN A 21 -3.13 -14.39 9.45
N ASN A 22 -2.52 -13.42 10.15
CA ASN A 22 -3.01 -12.04 10.23
C ASN A 22 -2.33 -11.10 9.22
N LEU A 23 -1.59 -11.64 8.23
CA LEU A 23 -0.91 -10.86 7.19
C LEU A 23 -1.82 -9.81 6.54
N ARG A 24 -3.01 -10.25 6.14
CA ARG A 24 -3.99 -9.38 5.47
C ARG A 24 -4.46 -8.24 6.38
N LEU A 25 -4.69 -8.52 7.66
CA LEU A 25 -5.15 -7.53 8.63
C LEU A 25 -4.05 -6.50 8.92
N GLY A 26 -2.81 -6.96 9.14
CA GLY A 26 -1.70 -6.06 9.41
C GLY A 26 -1.40 -5.14 8.22
N VAL A 27 -1.39 -5.68 7.00
CA VAL A 27 -1.22 -4.87 5.78
C VAL A 27 -2.38 -3.88 5.61
N ALA A 28 -3.63 -4.30 5.85
CA ALA A 28 -4.78 -3.42 5.77
C ALA A 28 -4.69 -2.24 6.73
N LEU A 29 -4.22 -2.46 7.97
CA LEU A 29 -4.04 -1.41 8.96
C LEU A 29 -2.99 -0.38 8.52
N PHE A 30 -1.85 -0.83 8.01
CA PHE A 30 -0.81 0.08 7.51
C PHE A 30 -1.28 0.88 6.30
N TYR A 31 -2.03 0.25 5.38
CA TYR A 31 -2.59 0.96 4.23
C TYR A 31 -3.64 1.99 4.63
N LEU A 32 -4.50 1.66 5.60
CA LEU A 32 -5.46 2.60 6.17
C LEU A 32 -4.75 3.82 6.78
N LEU A 33 -3.71 3.58 7.59
CA LEU A 33 -2.94 4.67 8.21
C LEU A 33 -2.27 5.55 7.16
N ALA A 34 -1.68 4.97 6.11
CA ALA A 34 -1.08 5.73 5.02
C ALA A 34 -2.11 6.62 4.31
N VAL A 35 -3.28 6.07 3.95
CA VAL A 35 -4.37 6.82 3.31
C VAL A 35 -4.85 7.96 4.20
N LEU A 36 -5.00 7.73 5.51
CA LEU A 36 -5.38 8.77 6.47
C LEU A 36 -4.33 9.89 6.54
N CYS A 37 -3.04 9.55 6.65
CA CYS A 37 -1.97 10.53 6.65
C CYS A 37 -1.95 11.38 5.38
N TRP A 38 -2.12 10.77 4.19
CA TRP A 38 -2.18 11.51 2.94
C TRP A 38 -3.43 12.39 2.81
N THR A 39 -4.57 11.89 3.27
CA THR A 39 -5.82 12.67 3.31
C THR A 39 -5.67 13.91 4.19
N ILE A 40 -5.09 13.75 5.37
CA ILE A 40 -4.79 14.86 6.29
C ILE A 40 -3.79 15.83 5.65
N ALA A 41 -2.73 15.32 5.02
CA ALA A 41 -1.74 16.17 4.35
C ALA A 41 -2.35 17.02 3.23
N PHE A 42 -3.22 16.42 2.41
CA PHE A 42 -3.93 17.15 1.35
C PHE A 42 -4.90 18.17 1.92
N TRP A 43 -5.62 17.85 3.00
CA TRP A 43 -6.49 18.78 3.71
C TRP A 43 -5.71 19.98 4.28
N MET A 44 -4.54 19.73 4.88
CA MET A 44 -3.67 20.78 5.43
C MET A 44 -3.11 21.69 4.34
N LEU A 45 -2.80 21.13 3.16
CA LEU A 45 -2.33 21.91 2.02
C LEU A 45 -3.47 22.72 1.38
N ARG A 46 -4.66 22.12 1.24
CA ARG A 46 -5.85 22.74 0.66
C ARG A 46 -7.10 22.31 1.43
N HIS A 47 -7.76 23.28 2.06
CA HIS A 47 -9.01 23.07 2.80
C HIS A 47 -10.23 22.89 1.88
N GLU A 48 -10.03 22.33 0.69
CA GLU A 48 -11.07 22.09 -0.31
C GLU A 48 -11.38 20.60 -0.36
N ALA A 49 -12.64 20.24 -0.14
CA ALA A 49 -13.07 18.84 -0.17
C ALA A 49 -12.75 18.14 -1.51
N ILE A 50 -12.73 18.88 -2.62
CA ILE A 50 -12.41 18.33 -3.94
C ILE A 50 -10.95 17.85 -4.06
N ALA A 51 -10.02 18.46 -3.31
CA ALA A 51 -8.61 18.05 -3.30
C ALA A 51 -8.44 16.64 -2.71
N LEU A 52 -9.35 16.20 -1.84
CA LEU A 52 -9.33 14.86 -1.26
C LEU A 52 -9.63 13.77 -2.28
N LEU A 53 -10.30 14.09 -3.40
CA LEU A 53 -10.56 13.14 -4.48
C LEU A 53 -9.25 12.62 -5.10
N ALA A 54 -8.16 13.38 -5.00
CA ALA A 54 -6.84 12.97 -5.50
C ALA A 54 -6.25 11.77 -4.75
N VAL A 55 -6.76 11.42 -3.56
CA VAL A 55 -6.34 10.22 -2.80
C VAL A 55 -7.06 8.95 -3.27
N LEU A 56 -8.22 9.07 -3.91
CA LEU A 56 -9.06 7.91 -4.27
C LEU A 56 -8.34 6.87 -5.15
N PRO A 57 -7.54 7.24 -6.17
CA PRO A 57 -6.87 6.26 -7.01
C PRO A 57 -5.89 5.38 -6.24
N VAL A 58 -5.05 5.97 -5.38
CA VAL A 58 -4.09 5.21 -4.57
C VAL A 58 -4.81 4.36 -3.52
N ALA A 59 -5.87 4.89 -2.89
CA ALA A 59 -6.68 4.12 -1.93
C ALA A 59 -7.35 2.91 -2.58
N ALA A 60 -7.92 3.06 -3.78
CA ALA A 60 -8.52 1.97 -4.54
C ALA A 60 -7.48 0.90 -4.93
N HIS A 61 -6.29 1.31 -5.38
CA HIS A 61 -5.19 0.39 -5.68
C HIS A 61 -4.78 -0.44 -4.46
N LEU A 62 -4.64 0.20 -3.30
CA LEU A 62 -4.30 -0.48 -2.04
C LEU A 62 -5.41 -1.42 -1.57
N ALA A 63 -6.69 -1.04 -1.72
CA ALA A 63 -7.82 -1.91 -1.41
C ALA A 63 -7.85 -3.17 -2.29
N LEU A 64 -7.55 -3.04 -3.59
CA LEU A 64 -7.42 -4.17 -4.51
C LEU A 64 -6.25 -5.09 -4.13
N GLN A 65 -5.13 -4.53 -3.64
CA GLN A 65 -4.03 -5.35 -3.11
C GLN A 65 -4.46 -6.15 -1.88
N ILE A 66 -5.16 -5.53 -0.92
CA ILE A 66 -5.68 -6.23 0.27
C ILE A 66 -6.62 -7.37 -0.15
N TRP A 67 -7.41 -7.20 -1.20
CA TRP A 67 -8.31 -8.24 -1.70
C TRP A 67 -7.56 -9.41 -2.36
N ARG A 68 -6.46 -9.12 -3.06
CA ARG A 68 -5.60 -10.14 -3.72
C ARG A 68 -4.59 -10.81 -2.77
N LEU A 69 -4.35 -10.21 -1.60
CA LEU A 69 -3.35 -10.68 -0.66
C LEU A 69 -3.76 -12.01 -0.03
N ARG A 70 -2.92 -13.02 -0.26
CA ARG A 70 -3.05 -14.38 0.25
C ARG A 70 -1.89 -14.70 1.18
N SER A 71 -2.17 -15.23 2.37
CA SER A 71 -1.13 -15.55 3.37
C SER A 71 -0.31 -16.79 3.03
N ASP A 72 -0.84 -17.68 2.18
CA ASP A 72 -0.20 -18.92 1.74
C ASP A 72 0.73 -18.74 0.52
N ASP A 73 0.67 -17.59 -0.18
CA ASP A 73 1.37 -17.36 -1.44
C ASP A 73 2.46 -16.26 -1.34
N ALA A 74 3.71 -16.66 -1.10
CA ALA A 74 4.85 -15.72 -1.06
C ALA A 74 5.22 -15.16 -2.44
N GLY A 75 5.01 -15.93 -3.52
CA GLY A 75 5.27 -15.44 -4.88
C GLY A 75 4.33 -14.29 -5.20
N GLY A 76 3.03 -14.49 -4.93
CA GLY A 76 2.01 -13.44 -5.03
C GLY A 76 2.29 -12.24 -4.12
N ALA A 77 2.83 -12.45 -2.90
CA ALA A 77 3.20 -11.34 -2.01
C ALA A 77 4.34 -10.46 -2.58
N LEU A 78 5.35 -11.06 -3.22
CA LEU A 78 6.43 -10.31 -3.87
C LEU A 78 5.92 -9.52 -5.08
N ASP A 79 5.02 -10.10 -5.87
CA ASP A 79 4.42 -9.42 -7.02
C ASP A 79 3.53 -8.25 -6.59
N LEU A 80 2.75 -8.43 -5.52
CA LEU A 80 1.99 -7.34 -4.88
C LEU A 80 2.93 -6.24 -4.40
N PHE A 81 4.04 -6.59 -3.74
CA PHE A 81 5.05 -5.62 -3.32
C PHE A 81 5.64 -4.84 -4.51
N ARG A 82 6.02 -5.53 -5.59
CA ARG A 82 6.50 -4.88 -6.83
C ARG A 82 5.45 -3.96 -7.45
N SER A 83 4.17 -4.28 -7.28
CA SER A 83 3.05 -3.44 -7.76
C SER A 83 2.93 -2.11 -6.99
N ASN A 84 3.60 -1.93 -5.85
CA ASN A 84 3.62 -0.65 -5.12
C ASN A 84 4.28 0.49 -5.89
N ARG A 85 5.05 0.22 -6.95
CA ARG A 85 5.49 1.28 -7.87
C ARG A 85 4.31 2.08 -8.45
N TRP A 86 3.17 1.42 -8.67
CA TRP A 86 1.95 2.07 -9.13
C TRP A 86 1.30 2.88 -8.02
N ALA A 87 1.34 2.40 -6.76
CA ALA A 87 0.89 3.19 -5.62
C ALA A 87 1.69 4.50 -5.50
N GLY A 88 3.02 4.41 -5.63
CA GLY A 88 3.91 5.57 -5.65
C GLY A 88 3.60 6.54 -6.80
N LEU A 89 3.40 6.02 -8.02
CA LEU A 89 3.01 6.83 -9.18
C LEU A 89 1.67 7.54 -8.95
N LEU A 90 0.64 6.82 -8.49
CA LEU A 90 -0.69 7.38 -8.22
C LEU A 90 -0.62 8.49 -7.17
N MET A 91 0.16 8.29 -6.11
CA MET A 91 0.36 9.32 -5.08
C MET A 91 1.10 10.54 -5.64
N ALA A 92 2.13 10.33 -6.45
CA ALA A 92 2.86 11.43 -7.11
C ALA A 92 1.95 12.24 -8.04
N LEU A 93 1.07 11.58 -8.81
CA LEU A 93 0.06 12.25 -9.63
C LEU A 93 -0.96 13.01 -8.78
N GLY A 94 -1.39 12.45 -7.64
CA GLY A 94 -2.24 13.15 -6.68
C GLY A 94 -1.59 14.43 -6.16
N CYS A 95 -0.33 14.35 -5.74
CA CYS A 95 0.46 15.52 -5.32
C CYS A 95 0.59 16.55 -6.45
N TRP A 96 0.86 16.10 -7.68
CA TRP A 96 0.95 16.97 -8.85
C TRP A 96 -0.35 17.73 -9.08
N VAL A 97 -1.49 17.03 -9.09
CA VAL A 97 -2.82 17.65 -9.30
C VAL A 97 -3.12 18.66 -8.19
N VAL A 98 -3.00 18.25 -6.92
CA VAL A 98 -3.32 19.13 -5.78
C VAL A 98 -2.40 20.35 -5.73
N GLY A 99 -1.11 20.16 -5.99
CA GLY A 99 -0.09 21.21 -5.99
C GLY A 99 -0.18 22.18 -7.16
N ASN A 100 -0.73 21.77 -8.30
CA ASN A 100 -0.90 22.64 -9.47
C ASN A 100 -2.31 23.22 -9.63
N ALA A 101 -3.31 22.77 -8.87
CA ALA A 101 -4.70 23.22 -9.04
C ALA A 101 -4.98 24.63 -8.48
N GLY A 102 -4.00 25.52 -8.48
CA GLY A 102 -4.06 26.90 -8.00
C GLY A 102 -3.18 27.88 -8.78
N LEU A 103 -2.77 27.50 -10.01
CA LEU A 103 -2.39 28.47 -11.05
C LEU A 103 -3.63 28.98 -11.77
#